data_AF-A0A484Z9T7-F1
#
_entry.id   AF-A0A484Z9T7-F1
#
_cell.length_a   1.000
_cell.length_b   1.000
_cell.length_c   1.000
_cell.angle_alpha   90.00
_cell.angle_beta   90.00
_cell.angle_gamma   90.00
#
_symmetry.space_group_name_H-M   'P 1'
#
loop_
_entity.id
_entity.type
_entity.pdbx_description
1 polymer ?
#
loop_
_entity_poly.entity_id
_entity_poly.type
_entity_poly.pdbx_seq_one_letter_code
_entity_poly.pdbx_strand_id
1 'polypeptide(L)'
;MFILETLNFVVDILKVPSVLVGLIALIGLVAQKKAFSDVVKGTIKTILGFIVLGGGATVLVGSLNPLGGMFEHAFTIQGIIPNNEAIVSIALEKYGASTALIMAFGMVANIIVAALPV
;
A
#
# COMPACT_ATOMS: atom_id res chain seq x y z
N MET A 1 -16.15 25.58 -4.38
CA MET A 1 -16.82 24.36 -4.88
C MET A 1 -15.89 23.58 -5.81
N PHE A 2 -15.48 24.16 -6.94
CA PHE A 2 -14.61 23.52 -7.95
C PHE A 2 -13.26 22.96 -7.43
N ILE A 3 -12.57 23.68 -6.53
CA ILE A 3 -11.29 23.22 -5.95
C ILE A 3 -11.46 22.00 -5.04
N LEU A 4 -12.55 21.95 -4.26
CA LEU A 4 -12.86 20.79 -3.39
C LEU A 4 -13.20 19.56 -4.22
N GLU A 5 -13.98 19.72 -5.30
CA GLU A 5 -14.28 18.62 -6.23
C GLU A 5 -13.02 18.10 -6.92
N THR A 6 -12.13 18.99 -7.35
CA THR A 6 -10.86 18.60 -7.98
C THR A 6 -9.95 17.88 -6.98
N LEU A 7 -9.87 18.36 -5.74
CA LEU A 7 -9.07 17.74 -4.69
C LEU A 7 -9.61 16.35 -4.33
N ASN A 8 -10.93 16.21 -4.17
CA ASN A 8 -11.55 14.92 -3.90
C ASN A 8 -11.36 13.94 -5.06
N PHE A 9 -11.47 14.41 -6.31
CA PHE A 9 -11.20 13.59 -7.49
C PHE A 9 -9.77 13.04 -7.51
N VAL A 10 -8.78 13.88 -7.23
CA VAL A 10 -7.37 13.45 -7.15
C VAL A 10 -7.18 12.46 -6.00
N VAL A 11 -7.74 12.76 -4.82
CA VAL A 11 -7.64 11.90 -3.65
C VAL A 11 -8.30 10.54 -3.91
N ASP A 12 -9.46 10.48 -4.55
CA ASP A 12 -10.17 9.23 -4.82
C ASP A 12 -9.43 8.35 -5.84
N ILE A 13 -8.77 8.96 -6.83
CA ILE A 13 -7.87 8.24 -7.73
C ILE A 13 -6.66 7.68 -6.97
N LEU A 14 -6.05 8.48 -6.09
CA LEU A 14 -4.87 8.08 -5.32
C LEU A 14 -5.18 7.05 -4.22
N LYS A 15 -6.43 6.96 -3.75
CA LYS A 15 -6.87 5.91 -2.83
C LYS A 15 -6.85 4.52 -3.46
N VAL A 16 -6.82 4.41 -4.79
CA VAL A 16 -6.73 3.12 -5.48
C VAL A 16 -5.24 2.73 -5.63
N PRO A 17 -4.74 1.72 -4.90
CA PRO A 17 -3.31 1.41 -4.86
C PRO A 17 -2.73 1.08 -6.24
N SER A 18 -3.48 0.37 -7.08
CA SER A 18 -3.04 -0.01 -8.43
C SER A 18 -2.78 1.20 -9.32
N VAL A 19 -3.61 2.25 -9.20
CA VAL A 19 -3.45 3.48 -9.97
C VAL A 19 -2.26 4.29 -9.46
N LEU A 20 -2.09 4.39 -8.14
CA LEU A 20 -0.96 5.08 -7.52
C LEU A 20 0.38 4.46 -7.95
N VAL A 21 0.50 3.13 -7.89
CA VAL A 21 1.74 2.44 -8.30
C VAL A 21 1.95 2.52 -9.83
N GLY A 22 0.87 2.49 -10.61
CA GLY A 22 0.91 2.77 -12.05
C GLY A 22 1.48 4.15 -12.36
N LEU A 23 1.04 5.19 -11.65
CA LEU A 23 1.56 6.55 -11.80
C LEU A 23 3.04 6.66 -11.44
N ILE A 24 3.48 5.99 -10.38
CA ILE A 24 4.91 5.94 -10.01
C ILE A 24 5.73 5.31 -11.15
N ALA A 25 5.26 4.20 -11.73
CA ALA A 25 5.93 3.57 -12.87
C ALA A 25 5.94 4.47 -14.12
N LEU A 26 4.83 5.16 -14.41
CA LEU A 26 4.74 6.11 -15.51
C LEU A 26 5.78 7.23 -15.35
N ILE A 27 5.81 7.88 -14.19
CA ILE A 27 6.76 8.96 -13.88
C ILE A 27 8.20 8.44 -13.96
N GLY A 28 8.47 7.27 -13.39
CA GLY A 28 9.81 6.65 -13.43
C GLY A 28 10.28 6.33 -14.84
N LEU A 29 9.41 5.78 -15.69
CA LEU A 29 9.76 5.43 -17.08
C LEU A 29 9.93 6.66 -17.97
N VAL A 30 9.13 7.72 -17.74
CA VAL A 30 9.29 9.03 -18.39
C VAL A 30 10.59 9.69 -17.96
N ALA A 31 10.91 9.67 -16.66
CA ALA A 31 12.17 10.20 -16.14
C ALA A 31 13.40 9.46 -16.70
N GLN A 32 13.27 8.15 -16.94
CA GLN A 32 14.27 7.31 -17.63
C GLN A 32 14.31 7.53 -19.15
N LYS A 33 13.47 8.42 -19.72
CA LYS A 33 13.40 8.73 -21.15
C LYS A 33 13.20 7.50 -22.05
N LYS A 34 12.43 6.52 -21.58
CA LYS A 34 12.08 5.32 -22.37
C LYS A 34 11.16 5.68 -23.54
N ALA A 35 11.13 4.82 -24.57
CA ALA A 35 10.23 5.00 -25.70
C ALA A 35 8.76 4.99 -25.24
N PHE A 36 7.89 5.77 -25.90
CA PHE A 36 6.48 5.89 -25.52
C PHE A 36 5.76 4.54 -25.42
N SER A 37 6.06 3.61 -26.33
CA SER A 37 5.54 2.24 -26.30
C SER A 37 5.91 1.50 -25.01
N ASP A 38 7.14 1.66 -24.53
CA ASP A 38 7.62 1.03 -23.31
C ASP A 38 7.03 1.68 -22.06
N VAL A 39 6.83 3.00 -22.08
CA VAL A 39 6.18 3.75 -21.00
C VAL A 39 4.74 3.25 -20.79
N VAL A 40 3.97 3.14 -21.87
CA VAL A 40 2.58 2.67 -21.82
C VAL A 40 2.52 1.21 -21.38
N LYS A 41 3.32 0.33 -22.01
CA LYS A 41 3.36 -1.09 -21.65
C LYS A 41 3.79 -1.31 -20.21
N GLY A 42 4.83 -0.60 -19.76
CA GLY A 42 5.34 -0.68 -18.39
C GLY A 42 4.31 -0.23 -17.37
N THR A 43 3.64 0.90 -17.63
CA THR A 43 2.57 1.42 -16.76
C THR A 43 1.41 0.43 -16.64
N ILE A 44 0.91 -0.10 -17.76
CA ILE A 44 -0.18 -1.08 -17.78
C ILE A 44 0.23 -2.37 -17.04
N LYS A 45 1.43 -2.89 -17.28
CA LYS A 45 1.93 -4.10 -16.61
C LYS A 45 1.99 -3.92 -15.09
N THR A 46 2.41 -2.75 -14.63
CA THR A 46 2.44 -2.41 -13.20
C THR A 46 1.04 -2.38 -12.59
N ILE A 47 0.09 -1.72 -13.26
CA ILE A 47 -1.32 -1.67 -12.80
C ILE A 47 -1.91 -3.09 -12.74
N LEU A 48 -1.75 -3.87 -13.81
CA LEU A 48 -2.24 -5.25 -13.87
C LEU A 48 -1.62 -6.13 -12.79
N GLY A 49 -0.30 -6.00 -12.56
CA GLY A 49 0.38 -6.73 -11.50
C GLY A 49 -0.22 -6.44 -10.13
N PHE A 50 -0.51 -5.17 -9.84
CA PHE A 50 -1.12 -4.78 -8.57
C PHE A 50 -2.58 -5.25 -8.43
N ILE A 51 -3.36 -5.25 -9.53
CA ILE A 51 -4.73 -5.80 -9.53
C ILE A 51 -4.71 -7.30 -9.22
N VAL A 52 -3.81 -8.05 -9.84
CA VAL A 52 -3.67 -9.50 -9.60
C VAL A 52 -3.26 -9.76 -8.15
N LEU A 53 -2.30 -9.01 -7.61
CA LEU A 53 -1.89 -9.10 -6.21
C LEU A 53 -3.05 -8.79 -5.25
N GLY A 54 -3.80 -7.72 -5.49
CA GLY A 54 -4.96 -7.36 -4.67
C GLY A 54 -6.08 -8.42 -4.71
N GLY A 55 -6.35 -8.96 -5.90
CA GLY A 55 -7.31 -10.06 -6.07
C GLY A 55 -6.88 -11.31 -5.30
N GLY A 56 -5.62 -11.72 -5.45
CA GLY A 56 -5.05 -12.86 -4.73
C GLY A 56 -5.05 -12.67 -3.20
N ALA A 57 -4.67 -11.47 -2.73
CA ALA A 57 -4.71 -11.12 -1.31
C ALA A 57 -6.13 -11.20 -0.74
N THR A 58 -7.14 -10.72 -1.48
CA THR A 58 -8.54 -10.78 -1.06
C THR A 58 -9.02 -12.22 -0.89
N VAL A 59 -8.65 -13.11 -1.82
CA VAL A 59 -8.97 -14.55 -1.73
C VAL A 59 -8.31 -15.18 -0.50
N LEU A 60 -7.04 -14.84 -0.24
CA LEU A 60 -6.31 -15.32 0.94
C LEU A 60 -6.96 -14.83 2.24
N VAL A 61 -7.20 -13.52 2.37
CA VAL A 61 -7.84 -12.93 3.55
C VAL A 61 -9.25 -13.47 3.76
N GLY A 62 -10.03 -13.61 2.68
CA GLY A 62 -11.36 -14.22 2.72
C GLY A 62 -11.36 -15.66 3.23
N SER A 63 -10.27 -16.40 3.00
CA SER A 63 -10.09 -17.76 3.53
C SER A 63 -9.60 -17.77 4.99
N LEU A 64 -8.84 -16.76 5.40
CA LEU A 64 -8.28 -16.63 6.75
C LEU A 64 -9.27 -16.05 7.77
N ASN A 65 -10.24 -15.23 7.34
CA ASN A 65 -11.28 -14.68 8.21
C ASN A 65 -12.14 -15.76 8.92
N PRO A 66 -12.71 -16.77 8.22
CA PRO A 66 -13.48 -17.83 8.89
C PRO A 66 -12.59 -18.72 9.76
N LEU A 67 -11.30 -18.87 9.42
CA LEU A 67 -10.33 -19.54 10.30
C LEU A 67 -10.26 -18.83 11.65
N GLY A 68 -10.15 -17.50 11.66
CA GLY A 68 -10.16 -16.71 12.88
C GLY A 68 -11.38 -16.96 13.77
N GLY A 69 -12.58 -16.94 13.19
CA GLY A 69 -13.82 -17.23 13.94
C GLY A 69 -13.89 -18.65 14.50
N MET A 70 -13.32 -19.64 13.80
CA MET A 70 -13.20 -21.01 14.32
C MET A 70 -12.25 -21.08 15.52
N PHE A 71 -11.13 -20.33 15.51
CA PHE A 71 -10.21 -20.26 16.65
C PHE A 71 -10.85 -19.58 17.87
N GLU A 72 -11.62 -18.50 17.68
CA GLU A 72 -12.37 -17.84 18.77
C GLU A 72 -13.36 -18.82 19.44
N HIS A 73 -14.13 -19.57 18.64
CA HIS A 73 -15.08 -20.57 19.15
C HIS A 73 -14.40 -21.78 19.80
N ALA A 74 -13.31 -22.29 19.23
CA ALA A 74 -12.63 -23.49 19.72
C ALA A 74 -11.82 -23.26 21.00
N PHE A 75 -11.26 -22.06 21.17
CA PHE A 75 -10.36 -21.75 22.29
C PHE A 75 -10.93 -20.73 23.28
N THR A 76 -12.17 -20.24 23.08
CA THR A 76 -12.83 -19.22 23.94
C THR A 76 -11.97 -17.95 24.15
N ILE A 77 -11.11 -17.64 23.18
CA ILE A 77 -10.21 -16.49 23.25
C ILE A 77 -11.00 -15.25 22.85
N GLN A 78 -11.21 -14.31 23.78
CA GLN A 78 -11.75 -12.99 23.47
C GLN A 78 -10.61 -12.12 22.93
N GLY A 79 -10.52 -11.97 21.61
CA GLY A 79 -9.53 -11.07 21.03
C GLY A 79 -9.54 -11.04 19.51
N ILE A 80 -9.26 -9.86 18.97
CA ILE A 80 -8.94 -9.63 17.56
C ILE A 80 -7.87 -10.61 17.08
N ILE A 81 -8.18 -11.39 16.03
CA ILE A 81 -7.15 -12.14 15.30
C ILE A 81 -6.11 -11.12 14.81
N PRO A 82 -4.82 -11.29 15.14
CA PRO A 82 -3.78 -10.36 14.73
C PRO A 82 -3.73 -10.29 13.21
N ASN A 83 -4.32 -9.24 12.63
CA ASN A 83 -4.11 -8.84 11.27
C ASN A 83 -3.25 -7.57 11.25
N ASN A 84 -2.44 -7.41 10.22
CA ASN A 84 -1.48 -6.31 10.16
C ASN A 84 -2.17 -4.94 10.20
N GLU A 85 -3.44 -4.85 9.78
CA GLU A 85 -4.20 -3.60 9.70
C GLU A 85 -4.75 -3.16 11.07
N ALA A 86 -5.26 -4.07 11.89
CA ALA A 86 -5.84 -3.79 13.21
C ALA A 86 -4.75 -3.38 14.19
N ILE A 87 -3.61 -4.10 14.20
CA ILE A 87 -2.49 -3.76 15.09
C ILE A 87 -1.90 -2.39 14.71
N VAL A 88 -1.71 -2.13 13.40
CA VAL A 88 -1.19 -0.85 12.93
C VAL A 88 -2.16 0.30 13.21
N SER A 89 -3.48 0.08 13.06
CA SER A 89 -4.50 1.11 13.34
C SER A 89 -4.51 1.49 14.82
N ILE A 90 -4.48 0.51 15.73
CA ILE A 90 -4.41 0.75 17.18
C ILE A 90 -3.10 1.46 17.55
N ALA A 91 -1.98 1.09 16.90
CA ALA A 91 -0.69 1.74 17.12
C ALA A 91 -0.68 3.19 16.60
N LEU A 92 -1.31 3.47 15.46
CA LEU A 92 -1.40 4.82 14.89
C LEU A 92 -2.30 5.73 15.73
N GLU A 93 -3.40 5.22 16.26
CA GLU A 93 -4.30 5.98 17.14
C GLU A 93 -3.56 6.45 18.41
N LYS A 94 -2.73 5.58 18.99
CA LYS A 94 -2.03 5.87 20.25
C LYS A 94 -0.67 6.55 20.07
N TYR A 95 0.04 6.28 18.97
CA TYR A 95 1.43 6.68 18.74
C TYR A 95 1.68 7.31 17.36
N GLY A 96 0.64 7.83 16.69
CA GLY A 96 0.73 8.29 15.30
C GLY A 96 1.93 9.21 15.00
N ALA A 97 2.23 10.17 15.88
CA ALA A 97 3.39 11.04 15.72
C ALA A 97 4.73 10.28 15.80
N SER A 98 4.89 9.39 16.78
CA SER A 98 6.09 8.57 16.93
C SER A 98 6.26 7.60 15.75
N THR A 99 5.18 6.98 15.29
CA THR A 99 5.21 6.08 14.11
C THR A 99 5.59 6.84 12.84
N ALA A 100 5.07 8.06 12.65
CA ALA A 100 5.46 8.91 11.52
C ALA A 100 6.95 9.29 11.57
N LEU A 101 7.48 9.63 12.75
CA LEU A 101 8.90 9.92 12.92
C LEU A 101 9.78 8.69 12.64
N ILE A 102 9.39 7.51 13.11
CA ILE A 102 10.10 6.26 12.84
C ILE A 102 10.15 6.00 11.32
N MET A 103 9.03 6.17 10.61
CA MET A 103 9.03 6.05 9.14
C MET A 103 9.93 7.08 8.47
N ALA A 104 9.91 8.35 8.92
CA ALA A 104 10.73 9.41 8.35
C ALA A 104 12.24 9.12 8.54
N PHE A 105 12.67 8.79 9.76
CA PHE A 105 14.07 8.44 10.03
C PHE A 105 14.49 7.15 9.33
N GLY A 106 13.61 6.15 9.26
CA GLY A 106 13.85 4.92 8.51
C GLY A 106 14.05 5.17 7.02
N MET A 107 13.24 6.06 6.42
CA MET A 107 13.39 6.47 5.02
C MET A 107 14.72 7.19 4.78
N VAL A 108 15.11 8.11 5.67
CA VAL A 108 16.42 8.80 5.59
C VAL A 108 17.56 7.79 5.68
N ALA A 109 17.51 6.86 6.64
CA ALA A 109 18.51 5.81 6.76
C ALA A 109 18.56 4.92 5.50
N ASN A 110 17.40 4.54 4.95
CA ASN A 110 17.32 3.75 3.73
C ASN A 110 17.99 4.45 2.54
N ILE A 111 17.77 5.76 2.38
CA ILE A 111 18.42 6.56 1.34
C ILE A 111 19.93 6.63 1.55
N ILE A 112 20.41 6.83 2.79
CA ILE A 112 21.85 6.86 3.10
C ILE A 112 22.50 5.52 2.75
N VAL A 113 21.87 4.40 3.15
CA VAL A 113 22.37 3.06 2.84
C VAL A 113 22.38 2.80 1.33
N ALA A 114 21.33 3.18 0.61
CA ALA A 114 21.28 3.04 -0.84
C ALA A 114 22.29 3.94 -1.59
N ALA A 115 22.71 5.05 -0.98
CA ALA A 115 23.71 5.96 -1.52
C ALA A 115 25.15 5.54 -1.22
N LEU A 116 25.37 4.69 -0.21
CA LEU A 116 26.67 4.06 0.02
C LEU A 116 26.85 2.93 -1.00
N PRO A 117 27.88 2.97 -1.86
CA PRO A 117 28.17 1.86 -2.74
C PRO A 117 28.64 0.68 -1.87
N VAL A 118 27.75 -0.29 -1.64
CA VAL A 118 28.07 -1.60 -1.07
C VAL A 118 28.47 -2.53 -2.21
#